data_AF-A0A8B6XMI7-F1
#
_entry.id   AF-A0A8B6XMI7-F1
#
_cell.length_a   1.000
_cell.length_b   1.000
_cell.length_c   1.000
_cell.angle_alpha   90.00
_cell.angle_beta   90.00
_cell.angle_gamma   90.00
#
_symmetry.space_group_name_H-M   'P 1'
#
loop_
_entity.id
_entity.type
_entity.pdbx_description
1 polymer ?
#
loop_
_entity_poly.entity_id
_entity_poly.type
_entity_poly.pdbx_seq_one_letter_code
_entity_poly.pdbx_strand_id
1 'polypeptide(L)'
;MRNNLAYLGTVSLWIFAQLWNIEGIMKWPSGSYGLPRPVSGCPQFWKEGLRYHDTEDNNSNNKHSVSLHLSGTVNEHGVRQEFCLKEESLFEEVDTKWPDGQYCIYKYGESCPKDFTEGWVFWDDENQEDLDGGNTVKGFTPEGVYELDTLIYYCCIDKGNKNIPIELPLDLPFFLIAYKSKECQAVLGTTPVLEYIEWDDEDQGNTNAHSETASPFGVSENKMNTKIYYCYYNAGGCGRYGGVCRNTTDNDSTLLEGQNIVVDDQKRSKKATFVEKTTRHSVLAVAIGCSVAGAILGTAAVGIFIQKYLNKKNSDYTLERSLNEDEIPRPDHIW
;
A
#
# COMPACT_ATOMS: atom_id res chain seq x y z
N MET A 1 27.42 -62.19 -30.38
CA MET A 1 26.00 -61.77 -30.35
C MET A 1 25.53 -61.67 -28.90
N ARG A 2 25.39 -60.45 -28.38
CA ARG A 2 24.53 -60.09 -27.23
C ARG A 2 24.43 -58.56 -27.22
N ASN A 3 23.23 -58.07 -27.53
CA ASN A 3 22.91 -56.66 -27.69
C ASN A 3 22.33 -56.07 -26.40
N ASN A 4 22.83 -54.88 -26.07
CA ASN A 4 22.16 -53.70 -25.51
C ASN A 4 21.05 -53.86 -24.47
N LEU A 5 21.42 -53.67 -23.20
CA LEU A 5 20.55 -53.04 -22.21
C LEU A 5 21.40 -52.03 -21.41
N ALA A 6 20.79 -50.88 -21.09
CA ALA A 6 21.24 -49.80 -20.19
C ALA A 6 21.61 -48.48 -20.88
N TYR A 7 20.60 -47.74 -21.34
CA TYR A 7 20.67 -46.28 -21.47
C TYR A 7 19.27 -45.65 -21.34
N LEU A 8 18.61 -45.86 -20.21
CA LEU A 8 17.29 -45.24 -19.91
C LEU A 8 17.19 -44.84 -18.42
N GLY A 9 18.27 -44.30 -17.85
CA GLY A 9 18.36 -44.10 -16.39
C GLY A 9 18.62 -42.67 -15.88
N THR A 10 19.01 -41.70 -16.71
CA THR A 10 19.60 -40.45 -16.15
C THR A 10 19.05 -39.14 -16.68
N VAL A 11 18.13 -39.13 -17.66
CA VAL A 11 17.60 -37.87 -18.21
C VAL A 11 16.31 -37.40 -17.49
N SER A 12 15.61 -38.27 -16.77
CA SER A 12 14.37 -37.89 -16.05
C SER A 12 14.58 -37.26 -14.67
N LEU A 13 15.79 -37.21 -14.11
CA LEU A 13 16.02 -36.59 -12.78
C LEU A 13 16.59 -35.17 -12.84
N TRP A 14 17.06 -34.72 -14.00
CA TRP A 14 17.60 -33.35 -14.16
C TRP A 14 16.56 -32.32 -14.64
N ILE A 15 15.42 -32.78 -15.19
CA ILE A 15 14.33 -31.87 -15.60
C ILE A 15 13.42 -31.50 -14.40
N PHE A 16 13.36 -32.31 -13.35
CA PHE A 16 12.59 -31.98 -12.14
C PHE A 16 13.34 -31.10 -11.13
N ALA A 17 14.66 -30.97 -11.22
CA ALA A 17 15.44 -30.11 -10.35
C ALA A 17 15.45 -28.63 -10.77
N GLN A 18 14.91 -28.29 -11.94
CA GLN A 18 14.88 -26.90 -12.46
C GLN A 18 13.54 -26.18 -12.23
N LEU A 19 12.62 -26.74 -11.44
CA LEU A 19 11.32 -26.11 -11.12
C LEU A 19 11.10 -25.83 -9.63
N TRP A 20 12.12 -25.95 -8.78
CA TRP A 20 12.04 -25.69 -7.34
C TRP A 20 13.10 -24.69 -6.86
N ASN A 21 13.35 -23.65 -7.65
CA ASN A 21 13.90 -22.40 -7.12
C ASN A 21 12.85 -21.31 -7.31
N ILE A 22 11.74 -21.45 -6.58
CA ILE A 22 10.98 -20.26 -6.20
C ILE A 22 11.73 -19.74 -4.97
N GLU A 23 12.66 -18.81 -5.19
CA GLU A 23 13.13 -17.95 -4.10
C GLU A 23 11.88 -17.43 -3.38
N GLY A 24 11.75 -17.74 -2.10
CA GLY A 24 10.50 -17.57 -1.37
C GLY A 24 10.02 -16.13 -1.44
N ILE A 25 8.82 -15.92 -1.97
CA ILE A 25 8.13 -14.63 -1.83
C ILE A 25 7.93 -14.42 -0.33
N MET A 26 8.58 -13.38 0.22
CA MET A 26 8.38 -13.00 1.61
C MET A 26 6.90 -12.66 1.81
N LYS A 27 6.23 -13.37 2.71
CA LYS A 27 4.80 -13.18 2.99
C LYS A 27 4.63 -12.16 4.10
N TRP A 28 3.51 -11.45 4.06
CA TRP A 28 3.08 -10.60 5.17
C TRP A 28 2.84 -11.46 6.43
N PRO A 29 3.11 -10.93 7.64
CA PRO A 29 2.86 -11.68 8.87
C PRO A 29 1.39 -12.08 9.05
N SER A 30 1.17 -13.11 9.86
CA SER A 30 -0.13 -13.70 10.16
C SER A 30 -1.02 -12.77 11.00
N GLY A 31 -2.32 -13.08 11.01
CA GLY A 31 -3.35 -12.28 11.67
C GLY A 31 -4.04 -11.28 10.74
N SER A 32 -5.12 -10.71 11.27
CA SER A 32 -5.89 -9.62 10.67
C SER A 32 -5.39 -8.27 11.21
N TYR A 33 -5.17 -7.31 10.33
CA TYR A 33 -4.68 -5.97 10.68
C TYR A 33 -4.81 -5.01 9.49
N GLY A 34 -4.60 -3.72 9.74
CA GLY A 34 -4.56 -2.71 8.69
C GLY A 34 -3.25 -1.93 8.66
N LEU A 35 -2.91 -1.42 7.47
CA LEU A 35 -1.82 -0.47 7.26
C LEU A 35 -2.36 0.80 6.57
N PRO A 36 -1.72 1.96 6.75
CA PRO A 36 -2.02 3.14 5.94
C PRO A 36 -1.80 2.85 4.46
N ARG A 37 -2.74 3.27 3.61
CA ARG A 37 -2.66 3.03 2.17
C ARG A 37 -1.68 3.99 1.52
N PRO A 38 -0.62 3.51 0.84
CA PRO A 38 0.21 4.37 0.01
C PRO A 38 -0.49 4.74 -1.30
N VAL A 39 -0.01 5.79 -1.96
CA VAL A 39 -0.45 6.17 -3.32
C VAL A 39 -0.28 5.06 -4.36
N SER A 40 0.63 4.10 -4.13
CA SER A 40 0.83 2.92 -4.99
C SER A 40 -0.28 1.87 -4.86
N GLY A 41 -1.20 2.02 -3.91
CA GLY A 41 -2.27 1.07 -3.64
C GLY A 41 -1.88 -0.02 -2.65
N CYS A 42 -2.80 -0.98 -2.45
CA CYS A 42 -2.65 -2.04 -1.46
C CYS A 42 -2.02 -3.32 -2.05
N PRO A 43 -1.39 -4.16 -1.21
CA PRO A 43 -1.01 -5.51 -1.61
C PRO A 43 -2.18 -6.31 -2.18
N GLN A 44 -1.87 -7.25 -3.07
CA GLN A 44 -2.89 -8.06 -3.73
C GLN A 44 -3.79 -8.77 -2.70
N PHE A 45 -5.10 -8.76 -2.96
CA PHE A 45 -6.15 -9.36 -2.12
C PHE A 45 -6.45 -8.65 -0.79
N TRP A 46 -5.75 -7.56 -0.47
CA TRP A 46 -6.13 -6.74 0.67
C TRP A 46 -7.37 -5.92 0.36
N LYS A 47 -8.18 -5.69 1.39
CA LYS A 47 -9.35 -4.84 1.31
C LYS A 47 -8.93 -3.37 1.39
N GLU A 48 -9.72 -2.50 0.77
CA GLU A 48 -9.49 -1.06 0.79
C GLU A 48 -10.69 -0.36 1.43
N GLY A 49 -10.42 0.77 2.07
CA GLY A 49 -11.45 1.71 2.47
C GLY A 49 -10.86 3.02 2.94
N LEU A 50 -11.73 3.89 3.43
CA LEU A 50 -11.38 5.24 3.81
C LEU A 50 -12.32 5.79 4.88
N ARG A 51 -11.78 6.77 5.61
CA ARG A 51 -12.50 7.72 6.46
C ARG A 51 -12.16 9.12 5.96
N TYR A 52 -13.18 9.92 5.68
CA TYR A 52 -13.04 11.37 5.58
C TYR A 52 -13.40 11.95 6.94
N HIS A 53 -12.44 12.69 7.51
CA HIS A 53 -12.59 13.52 8.68
C HIS A 53 -12.99 14.91 8.22
N ASP A 54 -14.18 15.34 8.61
CA ASP A 54 -14.63 16.72 8.54
C ASP A 54 -14.02 17.44 9.74
N THR A 55 -13.04 18.29 9.46
CA THR A 55 -12.25 18.99 10.48
C THR A 55 -12.81 20.39 10.68
N GLU A 56 -12.24 21.19 11.57
CA GLU A 56 -12.71 22.56 11.84
C GLU A 56 -12.89 23.38 10.54
N ASP A 57 -14.04 24.01 10.38
CA ASP A 57 -14.40 24.84 9.22
C ASP A 57 -13.84 26.27 9.32
N ASN A 58 -13.68 26.81 10.53
CA ASN A 58 -13.32 28.21 10.74
C ASN A 58 -11.81 28.39 10.93
N ASN A 59 -11.13 28.83 9.86
CA ASN A 59 -9.67 28.97 9.82
C ASN A 59 -8.93 27.63 10.00
N SER A 60 -9.51 26.56 9.45
CA SER A 60 -8.88 25.25 9.39
C SER A 60 -7.40 25.33 9.02
N ASN A 61 -6.60 24.58 9.75
CA ASN A 61 -5.15 24.56 9.64
C ASN A 61 -4.61 23.13 9.66
N ASN A 62 -5.33 22.23 8.98
CA ASN A 62 -4.85 20.89 8.64
C ASN A 62 -3.46 20.97 8.02
N LYS A 63 -2.53 20.14 8.50
CA LYS A 63 -1.14 20.13 8.00
C LYS A 63 -0.73 18.74 7.60
N HIS A 64 0.23 18.68 6.69
CA HIS A 64 0.92 17.43 6.38
C HIS A 64 2.38 17.70 6.01
N SER A 65 3.17 16.65 5.94
CA SER A 65 4.53 16.73 5.41
C SER A 65 4.56 17.21 3.97
N VAL A 66 5.57 18.01 3.61
CA VAL A 66 5.75 18.56 2.24
C VAL A 66 5.72 17.46 1.18
N SER A 67 6.34 16.32 1.48
CA SER A 67 6.15 15.09 0.73
C SER A 67 5.18 14.21 1.51
N LEU A 68 4.17 13.70 0.82
CA LEU A 68 3.19 12.78 1.38
C LEU A 68 2.97 11.62 0.39
N HIS A 69 3.36 10.42 0.77
CA HIS A 69 3.15 9.20 -0.01
C HIS A 69 1.93 8.41 0.44
N LEU A 70 1.23 8.88 1.48
CA LEU A 70 -0.10 8.37 1.84
C LEU A 70 -1.10 8.69 0.73
N SER A 71 -1.99 7.75 0.46
CA SER A 71 -3.19 8.04 -0.31
C SER A 71 -4.21 8.78 0.54
N GLY A 72 -5.14 9.46 -0.13
CA GLY A 72 -6.07 10.39 0.49
C GLY A 72 -5.73 11.84 0.17
N THR A 73 -6.28 12.75 0.96
CA THR A 73 -6.19 14.20 0.75
C THR A 73 -6.19 14.90 2.09
N VAL A 74 -5.39 15.96 2.20
CA VAL A 74 -5.41 16.91 3.33
C VAL A 74 -5.67 18.27 2.71
N ASN A 75 -6.78 18.90 3.08
CA ASN A 75 -7.14 20.23 2.58
C ASN A 75 -7.77 21.06 3.72
N GLU A 76 -8.24 22.27 3.40
CA GLU A 76 -8.84 23.18 4.38
C GLU A 76 -10.20 22.72 4.93
N HIS A 77 -10.83 21.72 4.31
CA HIS A 77 -12.14 21.20 4.72
C HIS A 77 -12.01 19.92 5.55
N GLY A 78 -10.96 19.13 5.29
CA GLY A 78 -10.86 17.85 5.93
C GLY A 78 -9.67 17.01 5.51
N VAL A 79 -9.63 15.85 6.16
CA VAL A 79 -8.60 14.85 5.98
C VAL A 79 -9.21 13.53 5.57
N ARG A 80 -8.90 13.08 4.35
CA ARG A 80 -9.21 11.73 3.89
C ARG A 80 -8.06 10.80 4.25
N GLN A 81 -8.30 9.88 5.17
CA GLN A 81 -7.42 8.78 5.50
C GLN A 81 -7.85 7.51 4.77
N GLU A 82 -6.90 6.77 4.20
CA GLU A 82 -7.17 5.53 3.47
C GLU A 82 -6.40 4.33 4.03
N PHE A 83 -7.00 3.15 3.89
CA PHE A 83 -6.58 1.94 4.57
C PHE A 83 -6.37 0.77 3.60
N CYS A 84 -5.34 -0.02 3.86
CA CYS A 84 -5.17 -1.36 3.35
C CYS A 84 -5.39 -2.35 4.48
N LEU A 85 -6.35 -3.26 4.35
CA LEU A 85 -6.72 -4.20 5.41
C LEU A 85 -6.49 -5.65 4.98
N LYS A 86 -5.73 -6.39 5.79
CA LYS A 86 -5.48 -7.81 5.63
C LYS A 86 -6.42 -8.60 6.54
N GLU A 87 -7.11 -9.58 5.98
CA GLU A 87 -7.76 -10.62 6.77
C GLU A 87 -6.85 -11.84 6.87
N GLU A 88 -6.85 -12.47 8.03
CA GLU A 88 -6.23 -13.78 8.21
C GLU A 88 -6.90 -14.81 7.30
N SER A 89 -6.08 -15.61 6.61
CA SER A 89 -6.58 -16.71 5.78
C SER A 89 -6.59 -18.01 6.55
N LEU A 90 -7.62 -18.84 6.35
CA LEU A 90 -7.73 -20.18 6.92
C LEU A 90 -6.58 -21.13 6.50
N PHE A 91 -5.84 -20.77 5.46
CA PHE A 91 -4.71 -21.54 4.93
C PHE A 91 -3.36 -20.85 5.19
N GLU A 92 -3.33 -19.79 5.99
CA GLU A 92 -2.09 -19.10 6.32
C GLU A 92 -1.23 -19.98 7.24
N GLU A 93 0.08 -20.00 6.98
CA GLU A 93 1.01 -20.66 7.89
C GLU A 93 0.98 -19.88 9.21
N VAL A 94 0.40 -20.51 10.23
CA VAL A 94 0.08 -19.89 11.54
C VAL A 94 1.30 -19.27 12.23
N ASP A 95 2.52 -19.61 11.80
CA ASP A 95 3.77 -19.22 12.46
C ASP A 95 4.53 -18.02 11.86
N THR A 96 4.08 -17.37 10.78
CA THR A 96 4.73 -16.13 10.30
C THR A 96 4.40 -14.94 11.21
N LYS A 97 5.13 -14.82 12.32
CA LYS A 97 4.95 -13.75 13.30
C LYS A 97 5.47 -12.41 12.79
N TRP A 98 4.86 -11.35 13.30
CA TRP A 98 5.43 -10.02 13.17
C TRP A 98 6.80 -9.94 13.85
N PRO A 99 7.78 -9.27 13.23
CA PRO A 99 9.09 -9.08 13.84
C PRO A 99 9.02 -8.09 15.01
N ASP A 100 9.76 -8.40 16.07
CA ASP A 100 9.97 -7.52 17.21
C ASP A 100 10.52 -6.17 16.76
N GLY A 101 9.97 -5.09 17.30
CA GLY A 101 10.35 -3.73 16.92
C GLY A 101 9.57 -2.68 17.70
N GLN A 102 9.51 -1.46 17.14
CA GLN A 102 8.79 -0.34 17.73
C GLN A 102 7.96 0.41 16.69
N TYR A 103 6.70 0.03 16.54
CA TYR A 103 5.77 0.61 15.56
C TYR A 103 4.32 0.25 15.88
N CYS A 104 3.37 0.97 15.28
CA CYS A 104 1.95 0.66 15.32
C CYS A 104 1.44 0.29 13.92
N ILE A 105 0.33 -0.45 13.92
CA ILE A 105 -0.52 -0.78 12.78
C ILE A 105 -1.98 -0.58 13.20
N TYR A 106 -2.91 -0.53 12.25
CA TYR A 106 -4.33 -0.47 12.59
C TYR A 106 -4.83 -1.82 13.10
N LYS A 107 -5.68 -1.80 14.14
CA LYS A 107 -6.42 -2.99 14.55
C LYS A 107 -7.48 -3.30 13.49
N TYR A 108 -7.57 -4.55 13.08
CA TYR A 108 -8.63 -5.03 12.20
C TYR A 108 -8.99 -6.47 12.58
N GLY A 109 -10.26 -6.75 12.82
CA GLY A 109 -10.71 -8.02 13.39
C GLY A 109 -10.74 -8.01 14.92
N GLU A 110 -11.06 -9.17 15.51
CA GLU A 110 -11.41 -9.27 16.93
C GLU A 110 -10.27 -8.88 17.88
N SER A 111 -9.02 -9.27 17.57
CA SER A 111 -7.86 -9.03 18.42
C SER A 111 -6.64 -8.56 17.62
N CYS A 112 -5.72 -7.89 18.30
CA CYS A 112 -4.43 -7.53 17.71
C CYS A 112 -3.61 -8.77 17.36
N PRO A 113 -2.75 -8.70 16.31
CA PRO A 113 -1.75 -9.73 16.08
C PRO A 113 -0.92 -9.99 17.33
N LYS A 114 -0.43 -11.23 17.46
CA LYS A 114 0.31 -11.67 18.63
C LYS A 114 1.45 -10.70 18.98
N ASP A 115 1.61 -10.44 20.28
CA ASP A 115 2.62 -9.56 20.88
C ASP A 115 2.39 -8.05 20.74
N PHE A 116 1.39 -7.61 19.98
CA PHE A 116 0.96 -6.22 19.97
C PHE A 116 0.06 -5.90 21.17
N THR A 117 0.21 -4.69 21.66
CA THR A 117 -0.66 -4.08 22.67
C THR A 117 -1.72 -3.24 21.97
N GLU A 118 -2.98 -3.44 22.35
CA GLU A 118 -4.10 -2.65 21.83
C GLU A 118 -4.08 -1.23 22.38
N GLY A 119 -4.42 -0.30 21.51
CA GLY A 119 -4.46 1.13 21.73
C GLY A 119 -5.59 1.79 20.95
N TRP A 120 -5.81 3.07 21.17
CA TRP A 120 -6.81 3.83 20.43
C TRP A 120 -6.47 5.32 20.40
N VAL A 121 -7.02 6.01 19.40
CA VAL A 121 -7.03 7.47 19.27
C VAL A 121 -8.46 7.88 18.95
N PHE A 122 -8.90 8.97 19.55
CA PHE A 122 -10.21 9.58 19.39
C PHE A 122 -10.01 11.02 18.89
N TRP A 123 -10.59 11.30 17.72
CA TRP A 123 -10.72 12.62 17.12
C TRP A 123 -12.13 13.12 17.43
N ASP A 124 -12.19 14.26 18.11
CA ASP A 124 -13.39 15.09 18.23
C ASP A 124 -13.47 15.91 16.93
N ASP A 125 -14.07 15.28 15.91
CA ASP A 125 -14.19 15.87 14.58
C ASP A 125 -15.28 16.98 14.63
N GLU A 126 -15.40 17.80 13.58
CA GLU A 126 -16.38 18.89 13.59
C GLU A 126 -17.81 18.36 13.70
N ASN A 127 -18.59 18.98 14.59
CA ASN A 127 -19.95 18.57 14.91
C ASN A 127 -21.03 19.32 14.10
N GLN A 128 -20.66 20.38 13.38
CA GLN A 128 -21.54 21.15 12.50
C GLN A 128 -21.54 20.60 11.07
N GLU A 129 -22.66 19.98 10.65
CA GLU A 129 -22.85 19.41 9.30
C GLU A 129 -23.04 20.48 8.18
N ASP A 130 -22.61 21.71 8.39
CA ASP A 130 -23.10 22.90 7.71
C ASP A 130 -22.57 23.07 6.29
N LEU A 131 -21.29 22.75 6.07
CA LEU A 131 -20.56 23.16 4.86
C LEU A 131 -20.14 21.99 3.98
N ASP A 132 -19.64 20.89 4.54
CA ASP A 132 -18.94 19.85 3.77
C ASP A 132 -19.57 18.44 3.84
N GLY A 133 -20.74 18.33 4.48
CA GLY A 133 -21.55 17.11 4.49
C GLY A 133 -21.07 16.05 5.48
N GLY A 134 -20.19 16.43 6.42
CA GLY A 134 -19.83 15.63 7.56
C GLY A 134 -18.82 14.53 7.27
N ASN A 135 -18.51 13.83 8.36
CA ASN A 135 -17.70 12.63 8.36
C ASN A 135 -18.27 11.54 7.43
N THR A 136 -17.41 10.92 6.61
CA THR A 136 -17.84 9.81 5.72
C THR A 136 -16.92 8.61 5.77
N VAL A 137 -17.49 7.41 5.62
CA VAL A 137 -16.75 6.15 5.46
C VAL A 137 -17.12 5.45 4.16
N LYS A 138 -16.14 4.77 3.56
CA LYS A 138 -16.38 3.93 2.39
C LYS A 138 -15.47 2.71 2.39
N GLY A 139 -16.02 1.57 1.99
CA GLY A 139 -15.27 0.31 1.92
C GLY A 139 -15.11 -0.30 3.31
N PHE A 140 -13.92 -0.83 3.58
CA PHE A 140 -13.60 -1.45 4.86
C PHE A 140 -12.70 -0.54 5.70
N THR A 141 -12.94 -0.48 7.00
CA THR A 141 -12.19 0.36 7.94
C THR A 141 -11.52 -0.48 9.01
N PRO A 142 -10.46 0.04 9.67
CA PRO A 142 -10.01 -0.49 10.95
C PRO A 142 -11.14 -0.62 11.98
N GLU A 143 -10.91 -1.39 13.03
CA GLU A 143 -11.81 -1.40 14.19
C GLU A 143 -11.91 0.02 14.78
N GLY A 144 -13.12 0.45 15.11
CA GLY A 144 -13.36 1.82 15.53
C GLY A 144 -14.83 2.20 15.61
N VAL A 145 -15.06 3.47 15.91
CA VAL A 145 -16.37 4.14 15.85
C VAL A 145 -16.24 5.26 14.83
N TYR A 146 -17.15 5.31 13.86
CA TYR A 146 -17.06 6.19 12.69
C TYR A 146 -18.38 6.97 12.52
N GLU A 147 -18.82 7.61 13.60
CA GLU A 147 -20.05 8.40 13.64
C GLU A 147 -19.70 9.88 13.43
N LEU A 148 -20.29 10.78 14.23
CA LEU A 148 -19.97 12.20 14.26
C LEU A 148 -18.50 12.42 14.62
N ASP A 149 -17.98 11.67 15.59
CA ASP A 149 -16.56 11.62 15.93
C ASP A 149 -15.90 10.35 15.38
N THR A 150 -14.57 10.33 15.40
CA THR A 150 -13.79 9.17 14.98
C THR A 150 -13.03 8.56 16.15
N LEU A 151 -13.25 7.26 16.41
CA LEU A 151 -12.35 6.44 17.22
C LEU A 151 -11.72 5.39 16.34
N ILE A 152 -10.38 5.29 16.34
CA ILE A 152 -9.66 4.20 15.64
C ILE A 152 -8.82 3.42 16.64
N TYR A 153 -8.94 2.10 16.60
CA TYR A 153 -8.09 1.19 17.36
C TYR A 153 -6.79 0.87 16.62
N TYR A 154 -5.72 0.74 17.41
CA TYR A 154 -4.38 0.45 16.96
C TYR A 154 -3.84 -0.78 17.68
N CYS A 155 -2.88 -1.43 17.02
CA CYS A 155 -2.04 -2.43 17.61
C CYS A 155 -0.61 -1.90 17.57
N CYS A 156 0.04 -1.76 18.72
CA CYS A 156 1.42 -1.28 18.81
C CYS A 156 2.35 -2.32 19.44
N ILE A 157 3.54 -2.50 18.88
CA ILE A 157 4.60 -3.35 19.43
C ILE A 157 5.77 -2.47 19.89
N ASP A 158 6.36 -2.80 21.03
CA ASP A 158 7.55 -2.14 21.59
C ASP A 158 8.60 -3.13 22.11
N LYS A 159 8.52 -4.39 21.69
CA LYS A 159 9.39 -5.48 22.14
C LYS A 159 10.72 -5.55 21.36
N GLY A 160 11.27 -4.42 20.95
CA GLY A 160 12.49 -4.40 20.14
C GLY A 160 13.15 -3.04 20.06
N ASN A 161 14.22 -2.95 19.26
CA ASN A 161 14.92 -1.70 18.99
C ASN A 161 14.66 -1.28 17.55
N LYS A 162 14.08 -0.10 17.35
CA LYS A 162 13.82 0.50 16.03
C LYS A 162 15.03 0.59 15.11
N ASN A 163 16.26 0.58 15.64
CA ASN A 163 17.47 0.63 14.84
C ASN A 163 17.94 -0.74 14.32
N ILE A 164 17.34 -1.84 14.80
CA ILE A 164 17.61 -3.18 14.30
C ILE A 164 16.67 -3.44 13.11
N PRO A 165 17.19 -3.64 11.89
CA PRO A 165 16.34 -3.84 10.72
C PRO A 165 15.45 -5.08 10.86
N ILE A 166 14.16 -4.91 10.59
CA ILE A 166 13.20 -6.00 10.46
C ILE A 166 12.99 -6.37 8.99
N GLU A 167 12.52 -7.60 8.75
CA GLU A 167 12.17 -8.07 7.42
C GLU A 167 10.66 -8.04 7.22
N LEU A 168 10.22 -7.33 6.18
CA LEU A 168 8.83 -7.25 5.74
C LEU A 168 8.79 -7.28 4.20
N PRO A 169 7.68 -7.72 3.58
CA PRO A 169 7.57 -7.77 2.12
C PRO A 169 7.78 -6.40 1.48
N LEU A 170 8.58 -6.36 0.41
CA LEU A 170 8.95 -5.14 -0.32
C LEU A 170 8.39 -5.09 -1.75
N ASP A 171 7.42 -5.96 -2.07
CA ASP A 171 6.82 -6.04 -3.43
C ASP A 171 6.11 -4.74 -3.83
N LEU A 172 5.57 -4.04 -2.84
CA LEU A 172 4.96 -2.72 -2.94
C LEU A 172 5.42 -1.84 -1.76
N PRO A 173 5.50 -0.52 -1.95
CA PRO A 173 5.69 0.39 -0.82
C PRO A 173 4.61 0.21 0.23
N PHE A 174 4.93 0.48 1.49
CA PHE A 174 3.99 0.38 2.61
C PHE A 174 4.33 1.37 3.71
N PHE A 175 3.45 1.45 4.71
CA PHE A 175 3.65 2.27 5.89
C PHE A 175 3.62 1.43 7.17
N LEU A 176 4.45 1.82 8.13
CA LEU A 176 4.20 1.56 9.54
C LEU A 176 3.96 2.90 10.24
N ILE A 177 3.24 2.88 11.35
CA ILE A 177 2.94 4.09 12.11
C ILE A 177 4.00 4.24 13.20
N ALA A 178 4.57 5.44 13.33
CA ALA A 178 5.63 5.67 14.31
C ALA A 178 5.10 5.47 15.73
N TYR A 179 5.90 4.88 16.62
CA TYR A 179 5.50 4.61 18.01
C TYR A 179 6.60 5.03 18.98
N LYS A 180 6.24 5.63 20.12
CA LYS A 180 7.11 6.21 21.18
C LYS A 180 8.14 7.27 20.76
N SER A 181 8.44 7.42 19.47
CA SER A 181 9.33 8.46 18.94
C SER A 181 9.05 8.73 17.47
N LYS A 182 9.49 9.89 16.97
CA LYS A 182 9.50 10.25 15.55
C LYS A 182 10.54 9.50 14.68
N GLU A 183 11.22 8.50 15.23
CA GLU A 183 12.18 7.70 14.47
C GLU A 183 11.51 6.43 13.98
N CYS A 184 11.69 6.12 12.70
CA CYS A 184 11.11 4.94 12.07
C CYS A 184 11.83 3.66 12.47
N GLN A 185 11.07 2.57 12.56
CA GLN A 185 11.60 1.21 12.60
C GLN A 185 12.42 0.95 11.33
N ALA A 186 13.68 0.56 11.44
CA ALA A 186 14.49 0.16 10.31
C ALA A 186 13.87 -1.09 9.67
N VAL A 187 13.70 -1.08 8.35
CA VAL A 187 13.28 -2.24 7.55
C VAL A 187 14.39 -2.54 6.56
N LEU A 188 14.85 -3.79 6.54
CA LEU A 188 15.95 -4.23 5.70
C LEU A 188 15.67 -3.92 4.22
N GLY A 189 16.65 -3.36 3.50
CA GLY A 189 16.50 -3.02 2.08
C GLY A 189 15.75 -1.71 1.78
N THR A 190 15.48 -0.89 2.79
CA THR A 190 14.79 0.40 2.65
C THR A 190 15.53 1.52 3.35
N THR A 191 15.20 2.77 2.99
CA THR A 191 15.52 3.96 3.79
C THR A 191 14.20 4.66 4.08
N PRO A 192 13.70 4.60 5.33
CA PRO A 192 12.38 5.13 5.64
C PRO A 192 12.31 6.65 5.49
N VAL A 193 11.16 7.13 5.04
CA VAL A 193 10.83 8.56 5.03
C VAL A 193 9.75 8.79 6.10
N LEU A 194 10.05 9.66 7.06
CA LEU A 194 9.07 10.08 8.06
C LEU A 194 8.15 11.15 7.46
N GLU A 195 6.85 10.91 7.57
CA GLU A 195 5.79 11.81 7.16
C GLU A 195 4.81 12.03 8.31
N TYR A 196 3.94 13.02 8.20
CA TYR A 196 2.89 13.26 9.20
C TYR A 196 1.66 13.86 8.55
N ILE A 197 0.54 13.67 9.25
CA ILE A 197 -0.70 14.43 9.09
C ILE A 197 -1.06 15.01 10.46
N GLU A 198 -1.49 16.26 10.50
CA GLU A 198 -2.05 16.98 11.64
C GLU A 198 -3.46 17.41 11.26
N TRP A 199 -4.45 16.92 12.01
CA TRP A 199 -5.85 17.30 11.88
C TRP A 199 -6.10 18.53 12.74
N ASP A 200 -6.77 19.53 12.18
CA ASP A 200 -7.30 20.66 12.94
C ASP A 200 -8.67 20.26 13.47
N ASP A 201 -8.66 19.52 14.58
CA ASP A 201 -9.88 19.02 15.22
C ASP A 201 -10.65 20.17 15.90
N GLU A 202 -11.85 19.92 16.41
CA GLU A 202 -12.78 20.93 16.97
C GLU A 202 -12.09 21.87 17.99
N ASP A 203 -12.21 23.18 17.81
CA ASP A 203 -11.58 24.17 18.69
C ASP A 203 -12.43 24.50 19.94
N GLN A 204 -13.74 24.25 19.91
CA GLN A 204 -14.69 24.54 20.98
C GLN A 204 -15.13 23.31 21.75
N GLY A 205 -14.54 23.11 22.92
CA GLY A 205 -14.94 22.01 23.80
C GLY A 205 -14.31 20.67 23.45
N ASN A 206 -13.24 20.70 22.64
CA ASN A 206 -12.43 19.57 22.22
C ASN A 206 -12.23 18.48 23.30
N THR A 207 -12.56 17.26 22.92
CA THR A 207 -12.50 16.04 23.71
C THR A 207 -11.57 14.99 23.11
N ASN A 208 -10.67 15.39 22.20
CA ASN A 208 -9.57 14.58 21.69
C ASN A 208 -8.92 13.77 22.80
N ALA A 209 -8.76 12.48 22.56
CA ALA A 209 -8.24 11.56 23.55
C ALA A 209 -7.46 10.43 22.89
N HIS A 210 -6.63 9.77 23.68
CA HIS A 210 -5.91 8.59 23.23
C HIS A 210 -5.62 7.66 24.40
N SER A 211 -5.32 6.41 24.07
CA SER A 211 -4.88 5.44 25.07
C SER A 211 -3.50 5.81 25.60
N GLU A 212 -3.40 5.86 26.93
CA GLU A 212 -2.14 5.96 27.69
C GLU A 212 -1.29 4.67 27.60
N THR A 213 -1.91 3.55 27.21
CA THR A 213 -1.23 2.25 27.14
C THR A 213 -0.49 2.09 25.82
N ALA A 214 -1.14 2.43 24.71
CA ALA A 214 -0.57 2.35 23.37
C ALA A 214 -1.31 3.33 22.45
N SER A 215 -0.58 4.18 21.76
CA SER A 215 -1.11 5.07 20.73
C SER A 215 0.02 5.49 19.79
N PRO A 216 -0.28 5.80 18.51
CA PRO A 216 0.69 6.36 17.58
C PRO A 216 1.47 7.55 18.16
N PHE A 217 2.72 7.72 17.75
CA PHE A 217 3.49 8.88 18.14
C PHE A 217 2.92 10.16 17.51
N GLY A 218 2.89 11.25 18.28
CA GLY A 218 2.40 12.57 17.86
C GLY A 218 1.09 13.00 18.52
N VAL A 219 0.25 12.05 18.95
CA VAL A 219 -1.11 12.31 19.45
C VAL A 219 -1.18 13.11 20.75
N SER A 220 -0.05 13.26 21.44
CA SER A 220 0.09 14.05 22.68
C SER A 220 0.91 15.32 22.50
N GLU A 221 1.36 15.65 21.27
CA GLU A 221 2.15 16.85 20.99
C GLU A 221 1.30 18.13 21.09
N ASN A 222 0.02 18.05 20.73
CA ASN A 222 -0.96 19.11 20.87
C ASN A 222 -2.24 18.51 21.47
N LYS A 223 -2.89 19.24 22.39
CA LYS A 223 -4.14 18.82 23.03
C LYS A 223 -5.37 19.15 22.20
N MET A 224 -5.26 20.11 21.29
CA MET A 224 -6.36 20.55 20.42
C MET A 224 -6.32 19.84 19.06
N ASN A 225 -5.13 19.44 18.60
CA ASN A 225 -4.98 18.90 17.25
C ASN A 225 -4.29 17.55 17.30
N THR A 226 -4.89 16.56 16.67
CA THR A 226 -4.29 15.24 16.56
C THR A 226 -3.20 15.26 15.52
N LYS A 227 -2.03 14.70 15.84
CA LYS A 227 -0.94 14.49 14.88
C LYS A 227 -0.51 13.04 14.91
N ILE A 228 -0.32 12.45 13.74
CA ILE A 228 0.25 11.11 13.61
C ILE A 228 1.42 11.14 12.63
N TYR A 229 2.52 10.50 13.05
CA TYR A 229 3.68 10.29 12.19
C TYR A 229 3.65 8.90 11.55
N TYR A 230 3.98 8.86 10.28
CA TYR A 230 3.98 7.69 9.42
C TYR A 230 5.38 7.44 8.86
N CYS A 231 5.77 6.18 8.77
CA CYS A 231 7.04 5.78 8.21
C CYS A 231 6.80 5.10 6.87
N TYR A 232 7.15 5.78 5.79
CA TYR A 232 7.05 5.26 4.43
C TYR A 232 8.26 4.40 4.10
N TYR A 233 8.01 3.17 3.64
CA TYR A 233 9.02 2.23 3.21
C TYR A 233 8.85 1.94 1.73
N ASN A 234 9.88 2.25 0.95
CA ASN A 234 9.99 1.88 -0.45
C ASN A 234 11.30 1.12 -0.64
N ALA A 235 11.27 0.03 -1.41
CA ALA A 235 12.47 -0.72 -1.74
C ALA A 235 13.46 0.23 -2.42
N GLY A 236 14.59 0.47 -1.76
CA GLY A 236 15.63 1.36 -2.28
C GLY A 236 16.36 0.68 -3.43
N GLY A 237 15.75 0.60 -4.62
CA GLY A 237 16.39 0.11 -5.85
C GLY A 237 17.05 -1.27 -5.74
N CYS A 238 16.70 -2.10 -4.77
CA CYS A 238 17.19 -3.47 -4.68
C CYS A 238 16.67 -4.21 -5.91
N GLY A 239 17.58 -4.48 -6.86
CA GLY A 239 17.25 -5.08 -8.14
C GLY A 239 16.45 -6.35 -7.91
N ARG A 240 15.28 -6.43 -8.56
CA ARG A 240 14.52 -7.66 -8.72
C ARG A 240 15.39 -8.63 -9.53
N TYR A 241 16.32 -9.35 -8.88
CA TYR A 241 17.04 -10.55 -9.29
C TYR A 241 18.28 -10.70 -8.37
N GLY A 242 18.22 -11.61 -7.37
CA GLY A 242 19.42 -12.06 -6.64
C GLY A 242 19.82 -11.25 -5.38
N GLY A 243 18.95 -11.23 -4.38
CA GLY A 243 19.31 -11.66 -3.02
C GLY A 243 20.41 -10.94 -2.20
N VAL A 244 20.78 -9.68 -2.44
CA VAL A 244 21.59 -8.92 -1.45
C VAL A 244 21.16 -7.46 -1.34
N CYS A 245 20.37 -7.15 -0.31
CA CYS A 245 20.19 -5.79 0.17
C CYS A 245 21.44 -5.39 0.97
N ARG A 246 22.39 -4.68 0.36
CA ARG A 246 23.50 -4.07 1.13
C ARG A 246 23.00 -2.76 1.75
N ASN A 247 23.04 -2.67 3.07
CA ASN A 247 22.89 -1.39 3.76
C ASN A 247 24.04 -0.47 3.31
N THR A 248 23.71 0.71 2.77
CA THR A 248 24.66 1.71 2.29
C THR A 248 25.38 2.47 3.43
N THR A 249 25.75 1.78 4.50
CA THR A 249 26.59 2.34 5.58
C THR A 249 28.02 1.81 5.56
N ASP A 250 28.36 0.87 4.69
CA ASP A 250 29.74 0.44 4.52
C ASP A 250 30.47 1.35 3.54
N ASN A 251 31.20 2.32 4.10
CA ASN A 251 32.37 2.89 3.45
C ASN A 251 33.42 1.78 3.29
N ASP A 252 33.24 0.89 2.31
CA ASP A 252 34.32 0.02 1.85
C ASP A 252 34.97 0.64 0.60
N SER A 253 35.81 1.63 0.87
CA SER A 253 36.79 2.14 -0.07
C SER A 253 38.03 1.25 -0.08
N THR A 254 37.91 -0.06 -0.31
CA THR A 254 39.08 -0.90 -0.57
C THR A 254 38.72 -2.09 -1.46
N LEU A 255 39.01 -1.96 -2.76
CA LEU A 255 39.58 -2.98 -3.66
C LEU A 255 39.25 -2.64 -5.12
N LEU A 256 40.02 -1.75 -5.71
CA LEU A 256 40.38 -1.85 -7.12
C LEU A 256 41.90 -1.90 -7.19
N GLU A 257 42.41 -3.12 -7.37
CA GLU A 257 43.79 -3.35 -7.81
C GLU A 257 44.03 -2.58 -9.10
N GLY A 258 45.14 -1.84 -9.09
CA GLY A 258 45.49 -0.88 -10.11
C GLY A 258 45.72 -1.51 -11.49
N GLN A 259 45.07 -0.92 -12.49
CA GLN A 259 45.63 -0.80 -13.82
C GLN A 259 46.06 0.64 -14.04
N ASN A 260 47.38 0.81 -14.11
CA ASN A 260 48.06 2.06 -14.46
C ASN A 260 47.59 2.56 -15.83
N ILE A 261 46.96 3.73 -15.86
CA ILE A 261 46.96 4.60 -17.04
C ILE A 261 47.38 5.99 -16.59
N VAL A 262 48.60 6.32 -16.98
CA VAL A 262 49.24 7.64 -16.87
C VAL A 262 48.44 8.63 -17.70
N VAL A 263 47.96 9.73 -17.09
CA VAL A 263 47.65 10.96 -17.83
C VAL A 263 48.15 12.17 -17.04
N ASP A 264 48.90 12.97 -17.79
CA ASP A 264 49.68 14.15 -17.47
C ASP A 264 48.89 15.30 -16.81
N ASP A 265 49.59 16.04 -15.98
CA ASP A 265 49.08 17.08 -15.08
C ASP A 265 49.38 18.47 -15.70
N GLN A 266 48.36 19.17 -16.20
CA GLN A 266 48.47 20.62 -16.45
C GLN A 266 47.22 21.41 -16.03
N LYS A 267 47.39 22.09 -14.90
CA LYS A 267 46.73 23.33 -14.43
C LYS A 267 46.05 24.17 -15.54
N ARG A 268 44.78 24.53 -15.32
CA ARG A 268 44.34 25.95 -15.43
C ARG A 268 43.00 26.24 -14.77
N SER A 269 43.06 27.06 -13.72
CA SER A 269 41.94 27.86 -13.19
C SER A 269 41.37 28.78 -14.28
N LYS A 270 40.03 28.86 -14.39
CA LYS A 270 39.28 30.10 -14.71
C LYS A 270 37.75 29.93 -14.60
N LYS A 271 37.22 30.54 -13.55
CA LYS A 271 36.04 31.43 -13.47
C LYS A 271 34.84 31.11 -14.38
N ALA A 272 33.76 30.68 -13.74
CA ALA A 272 32.41 30.63 -14.31
C ALA A 272 31.94 32.01 -14.77
N THR A 273 31.30 32.07 -15.94
CA THR A 273 30.41 33.17 -16.32
C THR A 273 29.28 32.61 -17.17
N PHE A 274 28.07 32.89 -16.69
CA PHE A 274 26.78 32.50 -17.21
C PHE A 274 26.52 33.11 -18.60
N VAL A 275 26.14 32.28 -19.57
CA VAL A 275 25.51 32.72 -20.83
C VAL A 275 24.38 31.75 -21.16
N GLU A 276 23.17 32.27 -21.03
CA GLU A 276 21.92 31.67 -21.48
C GLU A 276 21.92 31.50 -23.01
N LYS A 277 21.56 30.32 -23.51
CA LYS A 277 21.25 30.15 -24.94
C LYS A 277 20.07 29.22 -25.15
N THR A 278 19.00 29.86 -25.61
CA THR A 278 17.72 29.32 -26.04
C THR A 278 17.90 28.30 -27.17
N THR A 279 17.35 27.10 -27.02
CA THR A 279 17.40 26.04 -28.04
C THR A 279 16.15 26.08 -28.92
N ARG A 280 16.31 26.39 -30.21
CA ARG A 280 15.30 26.14 -31.25
C ARG A 280 15.39 24.68 -31.70
N HIS A 281 14.28 23.96 -31.65
CA HIS A 281 14.17 22.60 -32.18
C HIS A 281 14.01 22.64 -33.70
N SER A 282 14.90 21.97 -34.44
CA SER A 282 14.73 21.72 -35.88
C SER A 282 13.89 20.48 -36.10
N VAL A 283 12.85 20.63 -36.90
CA VAL A 283 12.02 19.58 -37.47
C VAL A 283 12.76 18.90 -38.64
N LEU A 284 12.47 17.60 -38.82
CA LEU A 284 12.58 16.78 -40.05
C LEU A 284 13.80 15.84 -40.23
N ALA A 285 13.54 14.52 -40.09
CA ALA A 285 14.00 13.40 -40.94
C ALA A 285 13.38 12.10 -40.38
N VAL A 286 12.23 11.62 -40.86
CA VAL A 286 11.98 10.67 -41.97
C VAL A 286 12.68 9.30 -41.84
N ALA A 287 11.84 8.34 -41.43
CA ALA A 287 11.71 6.90 -41.73
C ALA A 287 12.81 6.12 -42.49
N ILE A 288 13.05 4.87 -42.05
CA ILE A 288 12.70 3.61 -42.75
C ILE A 288 12.90 2.43 -41.77
N GLY A 289 11.94 1.49 -41.74
CA GLY A 289 12.12 0.18 -41.10
C GLY A 289 10.83 -0.55 -40.75
N CYS A 290 10.09 -1.04 -41.74
CA CYS A 290 8.98 -1.96 -41.55
C CYS A 290 9.48 -3.33 -41.08
N SER A 291 8.85 -3.94 -40.07
CA SER A 291 8.55 -5.39 -39.99
C SER A 291 7.79 -5.76 -38.70
N VAL A 292 6.55 -6.25 -38.88
CA VAL A 292 5.74 -7.09 -37.98
C VAL A 292 5.12 -6.45 -36.72
N ALA A 293 3.96 -5.82 -36.88
CA ALA A 293 2.86 -5.86 -35.89
C ALA A 293 1.52 -5.42 -36.54
N GLY A 294 1.20 -5.99 -37.69
CA GLY A 294 -0.13 -5.87 -38.32
C GLY A 294 -1.08 -6.95 -37.81
N ALA A 295 -1.35 -6.94 -36.50
CA ALA A 295 -2.37 -7.70 -35.78
C ALA A 295 -2.19 -7.27 -34.32
N ILE A 296 -2.98 -6.39 -33.71
CA ILE A 296 -4.36 -6.60 -33.28
C ILE A 296 -4.93 -5.19 -32.98
N LEU A 297 -5.62 -4.58 -33.93
CA LEU A 297 -6.53 -3.43 -33.69
C LEU A 297 -7.92 -3.77 -34.25
N GLY A 298 -8.39 -4.98 -33.92
CA GLY A 298 -9.60 -5.54 -34.50
C GLY A 298 -10.35 -6.51 -33.59
N THR A 299 -10.15 -6.48 -32.26
CA THR A 299 -10.86 -7.37 -31.32
C THR A 299 -11.67 -6.65 -30.25
N ALA A 300 -11.50 -5.35 -30.03
CA ALA A 300 -12.31 -4.62 -29.05
C ALA A 300 -13.71 -4.20 -29.57
N ALA A 301 -13.87 -4.00 -30.88
CA ALA A 301 -15.14 -3.55 -31.45
C ALA A 301 -16.19 -4.67 -31.65
N VAL A 302 -15.77 -5.93 -31.73
CA VAL A 302 -16.68 -7.07 -31.92
C VAL A 302 -17.30 -7.53 -30.59
N GLY A 303 -16.57 -7.40 -29.46
CA GLY A 303 -17.06 -7.80 -28.14
C GLY A 303 -18.28 -6.97 -27.66
N ILE A 304 -18.29 -5.67 -27.95
CA ILE A 304 -19.39 -4.78 -27.54
C ILE A 304 -20.69 -5.10 -28.29
N PHE A 305 -20.61 -5.49 -29.57
CA PHE A 305 -21.79 -5.88 -30.35
C PHE A 305 -22.35 -7.25 -29.94
N ILE A 306 -21.49 -8.21 -29.58
CA ILE A 306 -21.94 -9.53 -29.12
C ILE A 306 -22.66 -9.43 -27.76
N GLN A 307 -22.16 -8.61 -26.83
CA GLN A 307 -22.78 -8.46 -25.51
C GLN A 307 -24.13 -7.76 -25.56
N LYS A 308 -24.30 -6.75 -26.45
CA LYS A 308 -25.61 -6.14 -26.70
C LYS A 308 -26.60 -7.10 -27.36
N TYR A 309 -26.14 -7.97 -28.26
CA TYR A 309 -27.01 -8.96 -28.92
C TYR A 309 -27.47 -10.05 -27.96
N LEU A 310 -26.59 -10.53 -27.07
CA LEU A 310 -26.92 -11.54 -26.06
C LEU A 310 -27.89 -11.00 -25.00
N ASN A 311 -27.71 -9.75 -24.54
CA ASN A 311 -28.63 -9.13 -23.59
C ASN A 311 -30.03 -8.93 -24.18
N LYS A 312 -30.14 -8.61 -25.48
CA LYS A 312 -31.44 -8.50 -26.15
C LYS A 312 -32.15 -9.85 -26.25
N LYS A 313 -31.42 -10.93 -26.56
CA LYS A 313 -32.00 -12.27 -26.68
C LYS A 313 -32.45 -12.85 -25.33
N ASN A 314 -31.76 -12.52 -24.24
CA ASN A 314 -32.16 -12.93 -22.89
C ASN A 314 -33.46 -12.24 -22.43
N SER A 315 -33.66 -10.97 -22.81
CA SER A 315 -34.87 -10.22 -22.49
C SER A 315 -36.12 -10.79 -23.16
N ASP A 316 -36.01 -11.21 -24.43
CA ASP A 316 -37.12 -11.84 -25.17
C ASP A 316 -37.49 -13.21 -24.58
N TYR A 317 -36.49 -14.00 -24.15
CA TYR A 317 -36.73 -15.32 -23.53
C TYR A 317 -37.43 -15.21 -22.17
N THR A 318 -37.13 -14.17 -21.37
CA THR A 318 -37.81 -13.93 -20.10
C THR A 318 -39.27 -13.48 -20.27
N LEU A 319 -39.58 -12.76 -21.34
CA LEU A 319 -40.95 -12.30 -21.66
C LEU A 319 -41.85 -13.43 -22.15
N GLU A 320 -41.32 -14.37 -22.95
CA GLU A 320 -42.06 -15.58 -23.37
C GLU A 320 -42.33 -16.55 -22.22
N ARG A 321 -41.49 -16.56 -21.18
CA ARG A 321 -41.70 -17.41 -20.00
C ARG A 321 -42.80 -16.87 -19.08
N SER A 322 -42.94 -15.55 -18.94
CA SER A 322 -43.99 -14.95 -18.10
C SER A 322 -45.41 -15.05 -18.66
N LEU A 323 -45.57 -15.36 -19.95
CA LEU A 323 -46.89 -15.47 -20.61
C LEU A 323 -47.48 -16.90 -20.55
N ASN A 324 -46.75 -17.88 -19.99
CA ASN A 324 -47.15 -19.29 -19.97
C ASN A 324 -47.48 -19.84 -18.56
N GLU A 325 -47.55 -19.01 -17.51
CA GLU A 325 -47.81 -19.47 -16.13
C GLU A 325 -49.24 -19.17 -15.59
N ASP A 326 -50.14 -18.62 -16.40
CA ASP A 326 -51.54 -18.37 -15.99
C ASP A 326 -52.49 -19.51 -16.39
N GLU A 327 -52.32 -20.70 -15.81
CA GLU A 327 -53.43 -21.66 -15.71
C GLU A 327 -53.13 -22.73 -14.63
N ILE A 328 -53.88 -22.72 -13.51
CA ILE A 328 -54.39 -23.89 -12.74
C ILE A 328 -55.11 -23.39 -11.44
N PRO A 329 -56.23 -24.00 -11.01
CA PRO A 329 -57.23 -23.36 -10.15
C PRO A 329 -57.10 -23.64 -8.65
N ARG A 330 -57.69 -22.73 -7.85
CA ARG A 330 -57.84 -22.79 -6.39
C ARG A 330 -58.58 -24.05 -5.90
N PRO A 331 -58.09 -24.74 -4.85
CA PRO A 331 -58.89 -25.69 -4.11
C PRO A 331 -59.52 -25.06 -2.86
N ASP A 332 -60.77 -25.45 -2.62
CA ASP A 332 -61.64 -25.03 -1.54
C ASP A 332 -61.16 -25.48 -0.15
N HIS A 333 -61.62 -24.72 0.85
CA HIS A 333 -61.65 -25.06 2.28
C HIS A 333 -62.12 -26.49 2.54
N ILE A 334 -61.56 -27.14 3.59
CA ILE A 334 -62.27 -28.02 4.54
C ILE A 334 -61.34 -28.37 5.72
N TRP A 335 -61.89 -28.12 6.93
CA TRP A 335 -61.48 -28.39 8.33
C TRP A 335 -60.24 -27.71 8.92
#